data_AF-A0A369UUE3-F1
#
_entry.id   AF-A0A369UUE3-F1
#
_cell.length_a   1.000
_cell.length_b   1.000
_cell.length_c   1.000
_cell.angle_alpha   90.00
_cell.angle_beta   90.00
_cell.angle_gamma   90.00
#
_symmetry.space_group_name_H-M   'P 1'
#
loop_
_entity.id
_entity.type
_entity.pdbx_description
1 polymer ?
#
loop_
_entity_poly.entity_id
_entity_poly.type
_entity_poly.pdbx_seq_one_letter_code
_entity_poly.pdbx_strand_id
1 'polypeptide(L)'
;MGSDALDPARRISSGWWYPEDQASLADLLACLLPAFRDPHRERALRLQMQYAISAIADRGFVEQRIMIGAAGLEHMVWQELVLSGRLTETEFKSGRWPAHRKLRTVLTDTGVDLGVHEYRLPAAASFAARQQVDGDRPVDSADVVTRVRNRLVHPKEAQEPVYSVKGLVTETWLLTRHYLALLVLRSIGYCGSCQDLSRTNRWVGETERVSWA
;
A
#
# COMPACT_ATOMS: atom_id res chain seq x y z
N MET A 1 0.65 -25.97 22.55
CA MET A 1 0.03 -24.82 23.24
C MET A 1 0.29 -23.60 22.39
N GLY A 2 -0.77 -23.08 21.75
CA GLY A 2 -0.68 -22.02 20.76
C GLY A 2 -0.23 -20.71 21.40
N SER A 3 0.83 -20.11 20.84
CA SER A 3 1.07 -18.70 21.07
C SER A 3 -0.02 -17.94 20.33
N ASP A 4 -0.94 -17.31 21.08
CA ASP A 4 -1.77 -16.24 20.55
C ASP A 4 -0.86 -15.19 19.93
N ALA A 5 -0.74 -15.24 18.61
CA ALA A 5 -0.18 -14.16 17.83
C ALA A 5 -1.11 -12.97 18.03
N LEU A 6 -0.77 -12.07 18.96
CA LEU A 6 -1.46 -10.81 19.15
C LEU A 6 -1.71 -10.18 17.79
N ASP A 7 -2.98 -9.92 17.46
CA ASP A 7 -3.36 -9.20 16.24
C ASP A 7 -2.59 -7.87 16.21
N PRO A 8 -1.65 -7.69 15.27
CA PRO A 8 -0.81 -6.50 15.22
C PRO A 8 -1.67 -5.23 15.07
N ALA A 9 -2.88 -5.34 14.53
CA ALA A 9 -3.78 -4.21 14.37
C ALA A 9 -4.37 -3.64 15.65
N ARG A 10 -4.36 -4.39 16.76
CA ARG A 10 -4.85 -3.87 18.05
C ARG A 10 -3.94 -2.79 18.65
N ARG A 11 -2.70 -2.67 18.16
CA ARG A 11 -1.69 -1.72 18.69
C ARG A 11 -1.23 -0.66 17.67
N ILE A 12 -1.65 -0.75 16.41
CA ILE A 12 -1.18 0.14 15.34
C ILE A 12 -2.18 1.29 15.13
N SER A 13 -1.66 2.49 14.85
CA SER A 13 -2.41 3.73 14.59
C SER A 13 -3.68 3.52 13.75
N SER A 14 -4.73 4.26 14.11
CA SER A 14 -6.07 4.25 13.49
C SER A 14 -6.11 4.75 12.04
N GLY A 15 -5.03 5.33 11.51
CA GLY A 15 -5.02 5.83 10.14
C GLY A 15 -3.79 6.69 9.85
N TRP A 16 -3.80 7.32 8.68
CA TRP A 16 -2.74 8.22 8.20
C TRP A 16 -2.81 9.62 8.84
N TRP A 17 -3.98 10.03 9.34
CA TRP A 17 -4.18 11.35 9.94
C TRP A 17 -3.80 11.33 11.42
N TYR A 18 -3.11 12.37 11.89
CA TYR A 18 -2.86 12.59 13.31
C TYR A 18 -4.00 13.43 13.91
N PRO A 19 -4.77 12.92 14.89
CA PRO A 19 -5.99 13.59 15.35
C PRO A 19 -5.82 15.01 15.91
N GLU A 20 -4.62 15.37 16.38
CA GLU A 20 -4.35 16.73 16.89
C GLU A 20 -4.01 17.72 15.77
N ASP A 21 -3.69 17.23 14.56
CA ASP A 21 -3.45 18.07 13.39
C ASP A 21 -4.77 18.41 12.66
N GLN A 22 -5.45 19.42 13.19
CA GLN A 22 -6.72 19.91 12.63
C GLN A 22 -6.55 20.59 11.27
N ALA A 23 -5.36 21.13 10.97
CA ALA A 23 -5.08 21.76 9.68
C ALA A 23 -5.09 20.70 8.56
N SER A 24 -4.42 19.57 8.77
CA SER A 24 -4.44 18.44 7.83
C SER A 24 -5.86 17.88 7.62
N LEU A 25 -6.73 17.90 8.64
CA LEU A 25 -8.13 17.52 8.46
C LEU A 25 -8.90 18.52 7.59
N ALA A 26 -8.71 19.82 7.81
CA ALA A 26 -9.34 20.86 7.00
C ALA A 26 -8.89 20.77 5.53
N ASP A 27 -7.58 20.59 5.29
CA ASP A 27 -7.00 20.41 3.96
C ASP A 27 -7.55 19.15 3.27
N LEU A 28 -7.69 18.04 4.01
CA LEU A 28 -8.33 16.83 3.51
C LEU A 28 -9.75 17.12 3.04
N LEU A 29 -10.57 17.77 3.86
CA LEU A 29 -11.96 18.05 3.52
C LEU A 29 -12.07 19.00 2.33
N ALA A 30 -11.16 19.97 2.22
CA ALA A 30 -11.09 20.90 1.10
C ALA A 30 -10.80 20.18 -0.24
N CYS A 31 -10.00 19.11 -0.22
CA CYS A 31 -9.73 18.26 -1.39
C CYS A 31 -10.84 17.24 -1.65
N LEU A 32 -11.35 16.63 -0.58
CA LEU A 32 -12.26 15.49 -0.64
C LEU A 32 -13.65 15.88 -1.12
N LEU A 33 -14.21 16.99 -0.62
CA LEU A 33 -15.57 17.41 -0.93
C LEU A 33 -15.77 17.74 -2.42
N PRO A 34 -14.87 18.50 -3.09
CA PRO A 34 -14.95 18.69 -4.54
C PRO A 34 -14.82 17.38 -5.31
N ALA A 35 -13.91 16.48 -4.91
CA ALA A 35 -13.72 15.20 -5.58
C ALA A 35 -14.96 14.29 -5.51
N PHE A 36 -15.73 14.34 -4.41
CA PHE A 36 -17.01 13.64 -4.29
C PHE A 36 -18.15 14.30 -5.06
N ARG A 37 -18.08 15.60 -5.32
CA ARG A 37 -19.09 16.31 -6.12
C ARG A 37 -18.91 16.09 -7.62
N ASP A 38 -17.76 15.60 -8.06
CA ASP A 38 -17.51 15.22 -9.44
C ASP A 38 -18.17 13.85 -9.75
N PRO A 39 -19.24 13.81 -10.58
CA PRO A 39 -19.95 12.57 -10.89
C PRO A 39 -19.09 11.53 -11.61
N HIS A 40 -18.03 11.97 -12.30
CA HIS A 40 -17.10 11.06 -12.99
C HIS A 40 -16.14 10.38 -12.02
N ARG A 41 -15.95 10.93 -10.82
CA ARG A 41 -14.96 10.46 -9.84
C ARG A 41 -15.60 9.83 -8.61
N GLU A 42 -16.79 10.26 -8.22
CA GLU A 42 -17.48 9.88 -6.99
C GLU A 42 -17.45 8.36 -6.75
N ARG A 43 -17.83 7.57 -7.76
CA ARG A 43 -18.01 6.13 -7.62
C ARG A 43 -16.68 5.39 -7.47
N ALA A 44 -15.67 5.79 -8.24
CA ALA A 44 -14.31 5.26 -8.13
C ALA A 44 -13.68 5.63 -6.78
N LEU A 45 -13.77 6.91 -6.40
CA LEU A 45 -13.23 7.41 -5.13
C LEU A 45 -13.86 6.73 -3.92
N ARG A 46 -15.19 6.55 -3.91
CA ARG A 46 -15.88 5.81 -2.85
C ARG A 46 -15.32 4.40 -2.70
N LEU A 47 -15.13 3.69 -3.80
CA LEU A 47 -14.61 2.33 -3.79
C LEU A 47 -13.14 2.28 -3.33
N GLN A 48 -12.31 3.22 -3.80
CA GLN A 48 -10.92 3.37 -3.36
C GLN A 48 -10.82 3.59 -1.84
N MET A 49 -11.65 4.49 -1.31
CA MET A 49 -11.72 4.74 0.14
C MET A 49 -12.22 3.51 0.90
N GLN A 50 -13.21 2.78 0.39
CA GLN A 50 -13.67 1.52 0.99
C GLN A 50 -12.54 0.50 1.08
N TYR A 51 -11.77 0.30 0.00
CA TYR A 51 -10.59 -0.59 0.04
C TYR A 51 -9.55 -0.14 1.07
N ALA A 52 -9.24 1.16 1.12
CA ALA A 52 -8.29 1.69 2.09
C ALA A 52 -8.77 1.50 3.54
N ILE A 53 -10.02 1.84 3.83
CA ILE A 53 -10.64 1.67 5.15
C ILE A 53 -10.65 0.19 5.54
N SER A 54 -11.09 -0.71 4.66
CA SER A 54 -11.12 -2.14 4.95
C SER A 54 -9.71 -2.71 5.15
N ALA A 55 -8.72 -2.33 4.34
CA ALA A 55 -7.35 -2.80 4.52
C ALA A 55 -6.73 -2.29 5.84
N ILE A 56 -7.14 -1.11 6.33
CA ILE A 56 -6.62 -0.50 7.55
C ILE A 56 -7.33 -1.02 8.81
N ALA A 57 -8.66 -1.03 8.80
CA ALA A 57 -9.51 -1.12 9.99
C ALA A 57 -10.21 -2.47 10.19
N ASP A 58 -10.18 -3.36 9.18
CA ASP A 58 -10.74 -4.71 9.33
C ASP A 58 -10.06 -5.46 10.49
N ARG A 59 -10.77 -6.41 11.11
CA ARG A 59 -10.27 -7.20 12.26
C ARG A 59 -9.99 -8.67 11.91
N GLY A 60 -10.13 -9.04 10.65
CA GLY A 60 -9.80 -10.37 10.13
C GLY A 60 -8.30 -10.63 10.11
N PHE A 61 -7.91 -11.79 9.58
CA PHE A 61 -6.51 -12.20 9.48
C PHE A 61 -5.72 -11.27 8.53
N VAL A 62 -4.42 -11.11 8.76
CA VAL A 62 -3.58 -10.13 8.04
C VAL A 62 -3.58 -10.39 6.53
N GLU A 63 -3.60 -11.65 6.13
CA GLU A 63 -3.65 -12.11 4.74
C GLU A 63 -4.89 -11.58 4.02
N GLN A 64 -6.06 -11.63 4.66
CA GLN A 64 -7.29 -11.08 4.10
C GLN A 64 -7.16 -9.57 3.85
N ARG A 65 -6.53 -8.84 4.76
CA ARG A 65 -6.31 -7.40 4.63
C ARG A 65 -5.32 -7.06 3.52
N ILE A 66 -4.30 -7.91 3.31
CA ILE A 66 -3.41 -7.81 2.14
C ILE A 66 -4.19 -8.04 0.85
N MET A 67 -5.06 -9.04 0.79
CA MET A 67 -5.84 -9.34 -0.42
C MET A 67 -6.80 -8.19 -0.77
N ILE A 68 -7.55 -7.68 0.22
CA ILE A 68 -8.43 -6.51 0.05
C ILE A 68 -7.61 -5.29 -0.38
N GLY A 69 -6.48 -5.06 0.30
CA GLY A 69 -5.65 -3.92 0.00
C GLY A 69 -5.00 -3.98 -1.38
N ALA A 70 -4.55 -5.15 -1.81
CA ALA A 70 -4.02 -5.36 -3.15
C ALA A 70 -5.08 -5.18 -4.25
N ALA A 71 -6.33 -5.57 -4.00
CA ALA A 71 -7.44 -5.27 -4.91
C ALA A 71 -7.66 -3.75 -5.03
N GLY A 72 -7.56 -3.00 -3.93
CA GLY A 72 -7.61 -1.54 -3.95
C GLY A 72 -6.44 -0.90 -4.71
N LEU A 73 -5.22 -1.39 -4.51
CA LEU A 73 -4.04 -0.93 -5.25
C LEU A 73 -4.19 -1.21 -6.75
N GLU A 74 -4.63 -2.42 -7.11
CA GLU A 74 -4.86 -2.80 -8.51
C GLU A 74 -5.95 -1.93 -9.17
N HIS A 75 -7.02 -1.64 -8.44
CA HIS A 75 -8.07 -0.72 -8.90
C HIS A 75 -7.52 0.68 -9.19
N MET A 76 -6.74 1.27 -8.27
CA MET A 76 -6.15 2.60 -8.50
C MET A 76 -5.11 2.58 -9.61
N VAL A 77 -4.27 1.55 -9.67
CA VAL A 77 -3.29 1.39 -10.73
C VAL A 77 -3.97 1.26 -12.11
N TRP A 78 -5.14 0.63 -12.18
CA TRP A 78 -5.95 0.61 -13.40
C TRP A 78 -6.49 1.99 -13.77
N GLN A 79 -7.02 2.75 -12.81
CA GLN A 79 -7.49 4.13 -13.05
C GLN A 79 -6.33 5.00 -13.59
N GLU A 80 -5.19 4.93 -12.92
CA GLU A 80 -4.02 5.76 -13.20
C GLU A 80 -3.25 5.39 -14.47
N LEU A 81 -3.25 4.12 -14.88
CA LEU A 81 -2.53 3.69 -16.07
C LEU A 81 -3.45 3.51 -17.27
N VAL A 82 -4.62 2.91 -17.10
CA VAL A 82 -5.50 2.56 -18.22
C VAL A 82 -6.50 3.67 -18.51
N LEU A 83 -7.26 4.10 -17.49
CA LEU A 83 -8.31 5.09 -17.74
C LEU A 83 -7.77 6.50 -17.99
N SER A 84 -6.56 6.81 -17.54
CA SER A 84 -5.83 8.03 -17.90
C SER A 84 -5.23 7.99 -19.32
N GLY A 85 -5.26 6.84 -19.99
CA GLY A 85 -4.71 6.65 -21.33
C GLY A 85 -3.19 6.40 -21.41
N ARG A 86 -2.49 6.18 -20.29
CA ARG A 86 -1.04 5.87 -20.30
C ARG A 86 -0.73 4.48 -20.85
N LEU A 87 -1.65 3.54 -20.72
CA LEU A 87 -1.61 2.19 -21.24
C LEU A 87 -2.97 1.81 -21.82
N THR A 88 -2.96 1.00 -22.87
CA THR A 88 -4.15 0.27 -23.29
C THR A 88 -4.44 -0.88 -22.34
N GLU A 89 -5.68 -1.38 -22.33
CA GLU A 89 -6.05 -2.58 -21.58
C GLU A 89 -5.21 -3.80 -21.98
N THR A 90 -4.88 -3.94 -23.27
CA THR A 90 -4.04 -5.03 -23.79
C THR A 90 -2.62 -4.94 -23.24
N GLU A 91 -2.02 -3.74 -23.23
CA GLU A 91 -0.69 -3.54 -22.65
C GLU A 91 -0.69 -3.81 -21.15
N PHE A 92 -1.73 -3.35 -20.44
CA PHE A 92 -1.90 -3.62 -19.02
C PHE A 92 -1.94 -5.12 -18.76
N LYS A 93 -2.69 -5.90 -19.54
CA LYS A 93 -2.80 -7.36 -19.34
C LYS A 93 -1.57 -8.14 -19.85
N SER A 94 -0.67 -7.50 -20.60
CA SER A 94 0.48 -8.17 -21.17
C SER A 94 1.55 -8.56 -20.14
N GLY A 95 2.31 -9.63 -20.44
CA GLY A 95 3.45 -10.05 -19.61
C GLY A 95 4.59 -9.02 -19.52
N ARG A 96 4.61 -8.00 -20.40
CA ARG A 96 5.58 -6.89 -20.34
C ARG A 96 5.32 -5.94 -19.17
N TRP A 97 4.11 -5.96 -18.61
CA TRP A 97 3.68 -5.16 -17.48
C TRP A 97 3.30 -6.05 -16.28
N PRO A 98 4.29 -6.69 -15.63
CA PRO A 98 4.00 -7.45 -14.42
C PRO A 98 3.50 -6.54 -13.29
N ALA A 99 2.78 -7.11 -12.33
CA ALA A 99 2.08 -6.37 -11.27
C ALA A 99 3.00 -5.38 -10.51
N HIS A 100 4.20 -5.81 -10.13
CA HIS A 100 5.19 -4.96 -9.44
C HIS A 100 5.57 -3.72 -10.26
N ARG A 101 5.75 -3.87 -11.58
CA ARG A 101 6.09 -2.76 -12.48
C ARG A 101 4.97 -1.73 -12.55
N LYS A 102 3.72 -2.18 -12.66
CA LYS A 102 2.55 -1.29 -12.70
C LYS A 102 2.42 -0.50 -11.39
N LEU A 103 2.47 -1.20 -10.26
CA LEU A 103 2.38 -0.57 -8.94
C LEU A 103 3.52 0.43 -8.71
N ARG A 104 4.76 0.01 -9.01
CA ARG A 104 5.93 0.89 -8.93
C ARG A 104 5.79 2.15 -9.76
N THR A 105 5.29 2.03 -10.99
CA THR A 105 5.13 3.18 -11.88
C THR A 105 4.25 4.24 -11.21
N VAL A 106 3.09 3.84 -10.71
CA VAL A 106 2.16 4.75 -10.04
C VAL A 106 2.72 5.30 -8.72
N LEU A 107 3.43 4.50 -7.93
CA LEU A 107 4.06 4.97 -6.68
C LEU A 107 5.28 5.86 -6.91
N THR A 108 6.01 5.67 -8.01
CA THR A 108 7.13 6.55 -8.36
C THR A 108 6.63 7.94 -8.73
N ASP A 109 5.46 8.02 -9.39
CA ASP A 109 4.81 9.29 -9.71
C ASP A 109 4.36 10.08 -8.47
N THR A 110 4.32 9.43 -7.29
CA THR A 110 4.05 10.09 -6.01
C THR A 110 5.32 10.50 -5.26
N GLY A 111 6.51 10.17 -5.77
CA GLY A 111 7.79 10.51 -5.11
C GLY A 111 8.09 9.70 -3.84
N VAL A 112 7.34 8.63 -3.59
CA VAL A 112 7.54 7.76 -2.42
C VAL A 112 8.85 6.99 -2.53
N ASP A 113 9.59 6.90 -1.44
CA ASP A 113 10.74 6.00 -1.34
C ASP A 113 10.27 4.55 -1.36
N LEU A 114 10.64 3.83 -2.43
CA LEU A 114 10.34 2.42 -2.60
C LEU A 114 11.42 1.49 -2.03
N GLY A 115 12.51 2.05 -1.50
CA GLY A 115 13.58 1.28 -0.88
C GLY A 115 13.08 0.38 0.26
N VAL A 116 13.61 -0.84 0.33
CA VAL A 116 13.34 -1.76 1.44
C VAL A 116 14.45 -1.61 2.48
N HIS A 117 14.18 -0.81 3.50
CA HIS A 117 15.17 -0.48 4.53
C HIS A 117 15.10 -1.44 5.70
N GLU A 118 16.17 -2.19 5.96
CA GLU A 118 16.23 -3.22 7.01
C GLU A 118 15.86 -2.70 8.41
N TYR A 119 16.24 -1.47 8.75
CA TYR A 119 15.93 -0.87 10.05
C TYR A 119 14.43 -0.54 10.24
N ARG A 120 13.64 -0.49 9.14
CA ARG A 120 12.19 -0.25 9.18
C ARG A 120 11.39 -1.53 8.93
N LEU A 121 11.84 -2.33 7.96
CA LEU A 121 11.13 -3.47 7.39
C LEU A 121 12.08 -4.68 7.31
N PRO A 122 12.55 -5.22 8.45
CA PRO A 122 13.57 -6.28 8.45
C PRO A 122 13.10 -7.57 7.77
N ALA A 123 11.84 -7.96 7.90
CA ALA A 123 11.33 -9.17 7.26
C ALA A 123 11.22 -8.99 5.73
N ALA A 124 10.74 -7.84 5.27
CA ALA A 124 10.70 -7.47 3.87
C ALA A 124 12.11 -7.37 3.27
N ALA A 125 13.08 -6.80 4.00
CA ALA A 125 14.48 -6.72 3.58
C ALA A 125 15.09 -8.11 3.42
N SER A 126 14.88 -8.99 4.40
CA SER A 126 15.33 -10.39 4.30
C SER A 126 14.69 -11.12 3.11
N PHE A 127 13.39 -10.92 2.88
CA PHE A 127 12.70 -11.49 1.73
C PHE A 127 13.23 -10.93 0.40
N ALA A 128 13.44 -9.61 0.30
CA ALA A 128 13.99 -8.95 -0.87
C ALA A 128 15.40 -9.48 -1.21
N ALA A 129 16.26 -9.61 -0.20
CA ALA A 129 17.61 -10.17 -0.36
C ALA A 129 17.59 -11.62 -0.89
N ARG A 130 16.69 -12.47 -0.39
CA ARG A 130 16.53 -13.86 -0.88
C ARG A 130 16.00 -13.96 -2.31
N GLN A 131 15.36 -12.90 -2.79
CA GLN A 131 14.75 -12.81 -4.13
C GLN A 131 15.68 -12.12 -5.13
N GLN A 132 16.83 -11.60 -4.67
CA GLN A 132 17.80 -10.94 -5.49
C GLN A 132 18.55 -11.96 -6.35
N VAL A 133 18.64 -11.67 -7.64
CA VAL A 133 19.48 -12.41 -8.59
C VAL A 133 20.61 -11.49 -9.02
N ASP A 134 21.82 -12.03 -9.17
CA ASP A 134 22.98 -11.26 -9.61
C ASP A 134 22.72 -10.62 -10.99
N GLY A 135 22.96 -9.32 -11.08
CA GLY A 135 22.75 -8.53 -12.30
C GLY A 135 21.33 -7.97 -12.48
N ASP A 136 20.36 -8.38 -11.66
CA ASP A 136 19.00 -7.82 -11.69
C ASP A 136 18.88 -6.51 -10.89
N ARG A 137 17.87 -5.71 -11.24
CA ARG A 137 17.47 -4.53 -10.46
C ARG A 137 17.14 -4.96 -9.01
N PRO A 138 17.52 -4.16 -7.99
CA PRO A 138 17.12 -4.41 -6.62
C PRO A 138 15.62 -4.64 -6.46
N VAL A 139 15.26 -5.64 -5.65
CA VAL A 139 13.88 -5.92 -5.24
C VAL A 139 13.42 -4.80 -4.30
N ASP A 140 12.39 -4.06 -4.71
CA ASP A 140 11.85 -2.95 -3.92
C ASP A 140 10.54 -3.32 -3.22
N SER A 141 10.02 -2.39 -2.44
CA SER A 141 8.78 -2.57 -1.68
C SER A 141 7.55 -2.86 -2.55
N ALA A 142 7.49 -2.36 -3.79
CA ALA A 142 6.43 -2.71 -4.74
C ALA A 142 6.54 -4.19 -5.20
N ASP A 143 7.77 -4.70 -5.36
CA ASP A 143 8.00 -6.13 -5.56
C ASP A 143 7.56 -6.94 -4.35
N VAL A 144 7.92 -6.52 -3.13
CA VAL A 144 7.53 -7.23 -1.90
C VAL A 144 6.01 -7.36 -1.83
N VAL A 145 5.27 -6.25 -1.94
CA VAL A 145 3.81 -6.23 -1.87
C VAL A 145 3.19 -7.18 -2.89
N THR A 146 3.61 -7.08 -4.15
CA THR A 146 2.98 -7.87 -5.22
C THR A 146 3.41 -9.34 -5.22
N ARG A 147 4.67 -9.66 -4.90
CA ARG A 147 5.15 -11.05 -4.83
C ARG A 147 4.53 -11.78 -3.65
N VAL A 148 4.46 -11.15 -2.48
CA VAL A 148 3.80 -11.76 -1.30
C VAL A 148 2.32 -11.96 -1.58
N ARG A 149 1.60 -10.95 -2.10
CA ARG A 149 0.20 -11.13 -2.52
C ARG A 149 0.04 -12.28 -3.50
N ASN A 150 0.90 -12.36 -4.51
CA ASN A 150 0.81 -13.41 -5.53
C ASN A 150 0.99 -14.80 -4.92
N ARG A 151 1.88 -14.98 -3.94
CA ARG A 151 2.03 -16.25 -3.23
C ARG A 151 0.83 -16.58 -2.33
N LEU A 152 0.22 -15.58 -1.70
CA LEU A 152 -0.99 -15.77 -0.88
C LEU A 152 -2.22 -16.16 -1.72
N VAL A 153 -2.37 -15.61 -2.92
CA VAL A 153 -3.54 -15.84 -3.79
C VAL A 153 -3.32 -17.02 -4.74
N HIS A 154 -2.08 -17.22 -5.21
CA HIS A 154 -1.69 -18.26 -6.15
C HIS A 154 -0.51 -19.05 -5.58
N PRO A 155 -0.77 -19.90 -4.56
CA PRO A 155 0.28 -20.71 -3.98
C PRO A 155 0.87 -21.64 -5.04
N LYS A 156 2.19 -21.76 -5.05
CA LYS A 156 2.95 -22.67 -5.92
C LYS A 156 3.38 -23.93 -5.19
N GLU A 157 3.37 -23.90 -3.87
CA GLU A 157 3.87 -24.96 -3.00
C GLU A 157 2.86 -25.22 -1.87
N ALA A 158 2.84 -26.44 -1.34
CA ALA A 158 1.95 -26.78 -0.21
C ALA A 158 2.30 -26.00 1.07
N GLN A 159 3.59 -25.62 1.23
CA GLN A 159 4.05 -24.71 2.27
C GLN A 159 4.60 -23.46 1.59
N GLU A 160 3.88 -22.34 1.70
CA GLU A 160 4.30 -21.13 1.02
C GLU A 160 5.53 -20.48 1.71
N PRO A 161 6.60 -20.16 0.96
CA PRO A 161 7.81 -19.57 1.51
C PRO A 161 7.61 -18.24 2.23
N VAL A 162 6.52 -17.51 1.96
CA VAL A 162 6.21 -16.24 2.64
C VAL A 162 6.01 -16.41 4.15
N TYR A 163 5.61 -17.60 4.61
CA TYR A 163 5.47 -17.91 6.04
C TYR A 163 6.80 -18.32 6.69
N SER A 164 7.84 -18.63 5.90
CA SER A 164 9.17 -18.95 6.43
C SER A 164 9.92 -17.71 6.93
N VAL A 165 9.48 -16.51 6.55
CA VAL A 165 10.06 -15.23 6.99
C VAL A 165 9.13 -14.62 8.03
N LYS A 166 9.48 -14.79 9.31
CA LYS A 166 8.69 -14.26 10.42
C LYS A 166 8.49 -12.74 10.28
N GLY A 167 7.24 -12.29 10.30
CA GLY A 167 6.87 -10.87 10.21
C GLY A 167 6.64 -10.34 8.79
N LEU A 168 6.99 -11.09 7.74
CA LEU A 168 6.88 -10.63 6.35
C LEU A 168 5.45 -10.29 5.96
N VAL A 169 4.48 -11.13 6.34
CA VAL A 169 3.06 -10.89 6.05
C VAL A 169 2.59 -9.60 6.70
N THR A 170 2.96 -9.35 7.97
CA THR A 170 2.65 -8.11 8.68
C THR A 170 3.27 -6.89 8.00
N GLU A 171 4.55 -6.92 7.66
CA GLU A 171 5.22 -5.81 6.97
C GLU A 171 4.65 -5.55 5.57
N THR A 172 4.27 -6.61 4.86
CA THR A 172 3.57 -6.51 3.57
C THR A 172 2.23 -5.80 3.73
N TRP A 173 1.47 -6.12 4.78
CA TRP A 173 0.23 -5.43 5.09
C TRP A 173 0.46 -3.95 5.41
N LEU A 174 1.49 -3.63 6.21
CA LEU A 174 1.86 -2.25 6.55
C LEU A 174 2.21 -1.42 5.30
N LEU A 175 2.98 -1.98 4.38
CA LEU A 175 3.26 -1.35 3.08
C LEU A 175 1.99 -1.17 2.24
N THR A 176 1.16 -2.22 2.17
CA THR A 176 -0.08 -2.19 1.39
C THR A 176 -1.03 -1.09 1.86
N ARG A 177 -1.25 -0.96 3.17
CA ARG A 177 -2.11 0.10 3.74
C ARG A 177 -1.51 1.49 3.56
N HIS A 178 -0.18 1.61 3.63
CA HIS A 178 0.51 2.87 3.40
C HIS A 178 0.31 3.36 1.97
N TYR A 179 0.56 2.49 0.98
CA TYR A 179 0.37 2.84 -0.43
C TYR A 179 -1.07 3.14 -0.78
N LEU A 180 -2.04 2.42 -0.20
CA LEU A 180 -3.45 2.76 -0.38
C LEU A 180 -3.76 4.17 0.12
N ALA A 181 -3.34 4.49 1.34
CA ALA A 181 -3.58 5.82 1.90
C ALA A 181 -2.96 6.91 1.03
N LEU A 182 -1.69 6.74 0.63
CA LEU A 182 -1.00 7.72 -0.20
C LEU A 182 -1.63 7.91 -1.57
N LEU A 183 -2.03 6.82 -2.25
CA LEU A 183 -2.64 6.93 -3.57
C LEU A 183 -4.05 7.54 -3.51
N VAL A 184 -4.82 7.28 -2.45
CA VAL A 184 -6.11 7.98 -2.21
C VAL A 184 -5.88 9.47 -1.96
N LEU A 185 -4.91 9.83 -1.12
CA LEU A 185 -4.57 11.23 -0.85
C LEU A 185 -4.09 11.95 -2.12
N ARG A 186 -3.24 11.29 -2.90
CA ARG A 186 -2.77 11.80 -4.19
C ARG A 186 -3.93 12.02 -5.16
N SER A 187 -4.85 11.06 -5.26
CA SER A 187 -5.94 11.14 -6.23
C SER A 187 -6.85 12.34 -5.96
N ILE A 188 -7.08 12.71 -4.70
CA ILE A 188 -7.87 13.90 -4.33
C ILE A 188 -7.06 15.21 -4.34
N GLY A 189 -5.76 15.17 -4.64
CA GLY A 189 -4.88 16.34 -4.68
C GLY A 189 -4.48 16.88 -3.30
N TYR A 190 -4.50 16.04 -2.26
CA TYR A 190 -4.08 16.42 -0.93
C TYR A 190 -2.56 16.66 -0.85
N CYS A 191 -2.12 17.80 -0.33
CA CYS A 191 -0.69 18.17 -0.20
C CYS A 191 -0.24 18.41 1.26
N GLY A 192 -1.04 18.00 2.25
CA GLY A 192 -0.76 18.20 3.67
C GLY A 192 0.15 17.13 4.27
N SER A 193 0.14 17.04 5.60
CA SER A 193 0.94 16.06 6.35
C SER A 193 0.19 14.73 6.50
N CYS A 194 0.94 13.63 6.56
CA CYS A 194 0.40 12.30 6.83
C CYS A 194 1.39 11.48 7.65
N GLN A 195 0.88 10.46 8.32
CA GLN A 195 1.68 9.48 9.04
C GLN A 195 2.12 8.38 8.09
N ASP A 196 3.38 7.97 8.20
CA ASP A 196 3.87 6.74 7.56
C ASP A 196 3.20 5.52 8.23
N LEU A 197 2.41 4.79 7.45
CA LEU A 197 1.69 3.59 7.91
C LEU A 197 2.51 2.31 7.75
N SER A 198 3.66 2.39 7.09
CA SER A 198 4.60 1.29 6.99
C SER A 198 5.41 1.11 8.29
N ARG A 199 5.47 2.15 9.13
CA ARG A 199 6.28 2.19 10.37
C ARG A 199 5.45 1.86 11.61
N THR A 200 5.99 0.98 12.45
CA THR A 200 5.41 0.61 13.76
C THR A 200 6.06 1.33 14.94
N ASN A 201 7.33 1.72 14.83
CA ASN A 201 8.11 2.39 15.87
C ASN A 201 8.26 3.89 15.58
N ARG A 202 7.17 4.63 15.75
CA ARG A 202 7.09 6.07 15.48
C ARG A 202 6.72 6.84 16.75
N TRP A 203 7.19 8.08 16.83
CA TRP A 203 6.77 8.98 17.91
C TRP A 203 5.29 9.35 17.73
N VAL A 204 4.59 9.56 18.85
CA VAL A 204 3.22 10.08 18.80
C VAL A 204 3.26 11.46 18.14
N GLY A 205 2.43 11.66 17.12
CA GLY A 205 2.39 12.90 16.34
C GLY A 205 3.42 13.02 15.21
N GLU A 206 4.29 12.02 15.02
CA GLU A 206 5.22 11.99 13.88
C GLU A 206 4.43 11.96 12.56
N THR A 207 4.52 13.04 11.81
CA THR A 207 3.90 13.23 10.50
C THR A 207 4.91 13.86 9.55
N GLU A 208 4.77 13.55 8.27
CA GLU A 208 5.62 14.09 7.20
C GLU A 208 4.70 14.64 6.11
N ARG A 209 5.13 15.71 5.43
CA ARG A 209 4.41 16.15 4.23
C ARG A 209 4.48 15.07 3.17
N VAL A 210 3.38 14.88 2.45
CA VAL A 210 3.38 14.00 1.29
C VAL A 210 4.43 14.44 0.26
N SER A 211 5.10 13.48 -0.38
CA SER A 211 6.28 13.75 -1.22
C SER A 211 6.00 14.52 -2.52
N TRP A 212 4.73 14.73 -2.87
CA TRP A 212 4.29 15.44 -4.06
C TRP A 212 3.77 16.87 -3.79
N ALA A 213 3.88 17.33 -2.55
CA ALA A 213 3.49 18.68 -2.13
C ALA A 213 4.39 19.77 -2.73
#